data_AF-A0A820I1N8-F1
#
_entry.id   AF-A0A820I1N8-F1
#
_cell.length_a   1.000
_cell.length_b   1.000
_cell.length_c   1.000
_cell.angle_alpha   90.00
_cell.angle_beta   90.00
_cell.angle_gamma   90.00
#
_symmetry.space_group_name_H-M   'P 1'
#
loop_
_entity.id
_entity.type
_entity.pdbx_description
1 polymer ?
#
loop_
_entity_poly.entity_id
_entity_poly.type
_entity_poly.pdbx_seq_one_letter_code
_entity_poly.pdbx_strand_id
1 'polypeptide(L)'
;IYNIYHFFAEYGVLALDAYHTSPFQQLTFLVRDWQFEYETPYGFEGGEEVLSDRLQIRPNQHRDLELVRSRLRQCFRKVNCFLMPHPGLKVTNRRDFDGRLEDIEKDFKTQLQAFVPELFRTDNINFVKEINGEHITSTQLFEYFRSYCAVFASGDLPSPKAMLEATAEANNLAAKAISKEFYIRAMEQHCGGDRPYIHPNQLDTLQREVHRQS
;
A
#
# COMPACT_ATOMS: atom_id res chain seq x y z
N ILE A 1 -3.85 11.12 15.07
CA ILE A 1 -3.49 11.38 13.65
C ILE A 1 -2.03 11.83 13.52
N TYR A 2 -1.56 12.86 14.24
CA TYR A 2 -0.15 13.31 14.21
C TYR A 2 0.88 12.19 14.47
N ASN A 3 0.68 11.35 15.49
CA ASN A 3 1.60 10.24 15.81
C ASN A 3 1.71 9.18 14.69
N ILE A 4 0.65 8.99 13.90
CA ILE A 4 0.61 7.98 12.83
C ILE A 4 1.44 8.45 11.64
N TYR A 5 1.26 9.71 11.23
CA TYR A 5 2.06 10.28 10.13
C TYR A 5 3.53 10.39 10.51
N HIS A 6 3.84 10.75 11.77
CA HIS A 6 5.21 10.78 12.25
C HIS A 6 5.87 9.40 12.19
N PHE A 7 5.17 8.37 12.66
CA PHE A 7 5.63 6.98 12.58
C PHE A 7 5.93 6.55 11.14
N PHE A 8 4.99 6.75 10.21
CA PHE A 8 5.22 6.37 8.80
C PHE A 8 6.31 7.22 8.13
N ALA A 9 6.48 8.46 8.55
CA ALA A 9 7.55 9.32 8.06
C ALA A 9 8.92 8.84 8.57
N GLU A 10 9.05 8.44 9.83
CA GLU A 10 10.29 7.87 10.37
C GLU A 10 10.62 6.51 9.76
N TYR A 11 9.65 5.60 9.71
CA TYR A 11 9.80 4.33 9.02
C TYR A 11 10.17 4.54 7.55
N GLY A 12 9.50 5.48 6.89
CA GLY A 12 9.72 5.75 5.49
C GLY A 12 11.14 6.23 5.17
N VAL A 13 11.73 7.04 6.05
CA VAL A 13 13.16 7.42 5.95
C VAL A 13 14.06 6.21 6.12
N LEU A 14 13.84 5.39 7.15
CA LEU A 14 14.67 4.19 7.36
C LEU A 14 14.60 3.22 6.18
N ALA A 15 13.41 3.02 5.61
CA ALA A 15 13.23 2.16 4.45
C ALA A 15 13.85 2.75 3.18
N LEU A 16 13.75 4.07 2.99
CA LEU A 16 14.40 4.76 1.87
C LEU A 16 15.93 4.67 1.96
N ASP A 17 16.49 4.81 3.16
CA ASP A 17 17.93 4.67 3.38
C ASP A 17 18.42 3.24 3.14
N ALA A 18 17.60 2.24 3.51
CA ALA A 18 17.95 0.82 3.37
C ALA A 18 17.81 0.29 1.93
N TYR A 19 16.78 0.73 1.19
CA TYR A 19 16.41 0.16 -0.11
C TYR A 19 16.51 1.14 -1.28
N HIS A 20 16.83 2.41 -1.03
CA HIS A 20 16.96 3.49 -2.03
C HIS A 20 15.74 3.66 -2.95
N THR A 21 14.57 3.20 -2.49
CA THR A 21 13.29 3.28 -3.20
C THR A 21 12.21 3.79 -2.27
N SER A 22 11.23 4.52 -2.80
CA SER A 22 10.09 4.97 -1.99
C SER A 22 9.33 3.76 -1.44
N PRO A 23 9.15 3.65 -0.11
CA PRO A 23 8.53 2.49 0.53
C PRO A 23 7.03 2.38 0.25
N PHE A 24 6.39 3.47 -0.15
CA PHE A 24 4.95 3.52 -0.44
C PHE A 24 4.68 4.01 -1.86
N GLN A 25 3.57 3.56 -2.42
CA GLN A 25 3.22 3.82 -3.82
C GLN A 25 2.35 5.08 -3.95
N GLN A 26 1.10 5.02 -3.50
CA GLN A 26 0.16 6.15 -3.59
C GLN A 26 -0.48 6.46 -2.25
N LEU A 27 -0.58 7.76 -1.93
CA LEU A 27 -1.39 8.31 -0.86
C LEU A 27 -2.44 9.24 -1.46
N THR A 28 -3.72 8.98 -1.17
CA THR A 28 -4.83 9.84 -1.57
C THR A 28 -5.49 10.46 -0.35
N PHE A 29 -5.39 11.79 -0.22
CA PHE A 29 -6.17 12.54 0.76
C PHE A 29 -7.60 12.72 0.24
N LEU A 30 -8.54 11.96 0.81
CA LEU A 30 -9.97 12.17 0.54
C LEU A 30 -10.55 13.13 1.59
N VAL A 31 -10.71 14.40 1.24
CA VAL A 31 -11.32 15.40 2.11
C VAL A 31 -12.82 15.29 1.98
N ARG A 32 -13.48 14.84 3.05
CA ARG A 32 -14.93 14.66 3.10
C ARG A 32 -15.62 15.97 3.47
N ASP A 33 -16.85 16.10 3.01
CA ASP A 33 -17.76 17.20 3.35
C ASP A 33 -17.16 18.58 3.07
N TRP A 34 -16.44 18.73 1.95
CA TRP A 34 -15.91 20.02 1.51
C TRP A 34 -17.06 21.02 1.27
N GLN A 35 -16.97 22.19 1.91
CA GLN A 35 -18.06 23.19 1.91
C GLN A 35 -17.74 24.44 1.07
N PHE A 36 -16.49 24.58 0.61
CA PHE A 36 -15.97 25.81 0.01
C PHE A 36 -15.76 25.67 -1.50
N GLU A 37 -16.72 25.07 -2.23
CA GLU A 37 -16.63 24.88 -3.69
C GLU A 37 -16.36 26.20 -4.44
N TYR A 38 -16.94 27.29 -3.94
CA TYR A 38 -16.79 28.63 -4.51
C TYR A 38 -15.35 29.18 -4.41
N GLU A 39 -14.56 28.70 -3.44
CA GLU A 39 -13.13 29.01 -3.30
C GLU A 39 -12.27 28.01 -4.07
N THR A 40 -12.56 26.73 -3.91
CA THR A 40 -11.81 25.65 -4.55
C THR A 40 -12.76 24.53 -4.97
N PRO A 41 -12.81 24.18 -6.27
CA PRO A 41 -13.83 23.28 -6.80
C PRO A 41 -13.69 21.85 -6.25
N TYR A 42 -14.77 21.07 -6.32
CA TYR A 42 -14.72 19.65 -5.98
C TYR A 42 -13.79 18.84 -6.91
N GLY A 43 -13.41 17.65 -6.46
CA GLY A 43 -12.66 16.70 -7.27
C GLY A 43 -11.14 16.75 -7.06
N PHE A 44 -10.41 16.15 -8.00
CA PHE A 44 -8.94 16.12 -7.97
C PHE A 44 -8.31 17.47 -8.28
N GLU A 45 -8.94 18.29 -9.12
CA GLU A 45 -8.41 19.60 -9.52
C GLU A 45 -8.27 20.54 -8.32
N GLY A 46 -9.37 20.81 -7.61
CA GLY A 46 -9.31 21.59 -6.39
C GLY A 46 -8.55 20.88 -5.26
N GLY A 47 -8.56 19.56 -5.25
CA GLY A 47 -7.75 18.78 -4.31
C GLY A 47 -6.26 19.05 -4.45
N GLU A 48 -5.75 19.12 -5.68
CA GLU A 48 -4.35 19.41 -5.96
C GLU A 48 -3.95 20.83 -5.54
N GLU A 49 -4.85 21.81 -5.71
CA GLU A 49 -4.66 23.18 -5.24
C GLU A 49 -4.51 23.22 -3.71
N VAL A 50 -5.48 22.62 -2.99
CA VAL A 50 -5.43 22.53 -1.53
C VAL A 50 -4.18 21.78 -1.07
N LEU A 51 -3.85 20.66 -1.70
CA LEU A 51 -2.69 19.85 -1.33
C LEU A 51 -1.39 20.62 -1.52
N SER A 52 -1.26 21.33 -2.65
CA SER A 52 -0.07 22.12 -2.98
C SER A 52 0.16 23.25 -1.97
N ASP A 53 -0.90 23.98 -1.59
CA ASP A 53 -0.80 25.00 -0.55
C ASP A 53 -0.44 24.39 0.82
N ARG A 54 -1.10 23.30 1.22
CA ARG A 54 -0.90 22.66 2.53
C ARG A 54 0.46 21.99 2.69
N LEU A 55 1.05 21.47 1.61
CA LEU A 55 2.37 20.85 1.59
C LEU A 55 3.49 21.82 1.22
N GLN A 56 3.19 23.10 1.00
CA GLN A 56 4.22 24.11 0.76
C GLN A 56 5.15 24.21 1.99
N ILE A 57 6.46 24.14 1.73
CA ILE A 57 7.48 24.38 2.75
C ILE A 57 7.75 25.88 2.74
N ARG A 58 7.44 26.55 3.86
CA ARG A 58 7.62 28.00 4.01
C ARG A 58 8.79 28.31 4.96
N PRO A 59 9.53 29.40 4.73
CA PRO A 59 10.56 29.83 5.67
C PRO A 59 9.92 30.16 7.04
N ASN A 60 10.64 29.88 8.13
CA ASN A 60 10.23 30.13 9.53
C ASN A 60 9.05 29.29 10.06
N GLN A 61 8.73 28.16 9.43
CA GLN A 61 7.78 27.19 9.99
C GLN A 61 8.42 26.28 11.05
N HIS A 62 7.60 25.67 11.91
CA HIS A 62 8.09 24.70 12.90
C HIS A 62 8.79 23.52 12.20
N ARG A 63 9.97 23.13 12.69
CA ARG A 63 10.82 22.09 12.09
C ARG A 63 10.08 20.77 11.85
N ASP A 64 9.20 20.37 12.76
CA ASP A 64 8.43 19.13 12.61
C ASP A 64 7.46 19.18 11.42
N LEU A 65 6.88 20.35 11.11
CA LEU A 65 5.99 20.52 9.96
C LEU A 65 6.78 20.45 8.65
N GLU A 66 7.96 21.08 8.61
CA GLU A 66 8.88 20.97 7.48
C GLU A 66 9.28 19.51 7.22
N LEU A 67 9.66 18.82 8.29
CA LEU A 67 10.09 17.43 8.25
C LEU A 67 8.98 16.51 7.71
N VAL A 68 7.76 16.63 8.25
CA VAL A 68 6.62 15.82 7.79
C VAL A 68 6.29 16.10 6.32
N ARG A 69 6.27 17.37 5.90
CA ARG A 69 5.97 17.73 4.50
C ARG A 69 7.03 17.23 3.53
N SER A 70 8.31 17.35 3.88
CA SER A 70 9.42 16.83 3.08
C SER A 70 9.36 15.31 2.98
N ARG A 71 9.18 14.62 4.11
CA ARG A 71 9.14 13.15 4.16
C ARG A 71 7.95 12.57 3.40
N LEU A 72 6.76 13.17 3.47
CA LEU A 72 5.60 12.70 2.70
C LEU A 72 5.90 12.63 1.19
N ARG A 73 6.62 13.60 0.65
CA ARG A 73 7.02 13.61 -0.78
C ARG A 73 8.08 12.57 -1.12
N GLN A 74 8.93 12.19 -0.17
CA GLN A 74 9.99 11.19 -0.38
C GLN A 74 9.47 9.75 -0.22
N CYS A 75 8.55 9.54 0.72
CA CYS A 75 8.10 8.21 1.10
C CYS A 75 7.06 7.63 0.12
N PHE A 76 6.31 8.47 -0.60
CA PHE A 76 5.26 8.08 -1.53
C PHE A 76 5.62 8.48 -2.96
N ARG A 77 5.46 7.56 -3.92
CA ARG A 77 5.67 7.88 -5.34
C ARG A 77 4.65 8.86 -5.90
N LYS A 78 3.40 8.79 -5.40
CA LYS A 78 2.32 9.69 -5.78
C LYS A 78 1.54 10.11 -4.54
N VAL A 79 1.33 11.42 -4.38
CA VAL A 79 0.42 11.98 -3.38
C VAL A 79 -0.59 12.82 -4.13
N ASN A 80 -1.88 12.57 -3.91
CA ASN A 80 -2.96 13.34 -4.51
C ASN A 80 -4.05 13.62 -3.47
N CYS A 81 -4.97 14.50 -3.82
CA CYS A 81 -6.06 14.92 -2.95
C CYS A 81 -7.35 15.01 -3.76
N PHE A 82 -8.47 14.66 -3.15
CA PHE A 82 -9.81 14.76 -3.73
C PHE A 82 -10.73 15.45 -2.74
N LEU A 83 -11.42 16.50 -3.21
CA LEU A 83 -12.40 17.23 -2.42
C LEU A 83 -13.80 16.68 -2.69
N MET A 84 -14.36 15.98 -1.72
CA MET A 84 -15.68 15.36 -1.81
C MET A 84 -16.72 16.26 -1.12
N PRO A 85 -17.84 16.60 -1.79
CA PRO A 85 -18.94 17.34 -1.16
C PRO A 85 -19.59 16.56 -0.02
N HIS A 86 -20.44 17.23 0.74
CA HIS A 86 -21.28 16.58 1.76
C HIS A 86 -22.37 15.72 1.08
N PRO A 87 -22.66 14.49 1.56
CA PRO A 87 -23.59 13.56 0.91
C PRO A 87 -25.07 13.93 1.06
N GLY A 88 -25.38 14.88 1.94
CA GLY A 88 -26.75 15.35 2.22
C GLY A 88 -27.20 15.04 3.64
N LEU A 89 -28.06 15.88 4.20
CA LEU A 89 -28.54 15.72 5.58
C LEU A 89 -29.38 14.45 5.77
N LYS A 90 -30.06 13.98 4.71
CA LYS A 90 -30.80 12.71 4.75
C LYS A 90 -29.89 11.50 4.95
N VAL A 91 -28.65 11.57 4.47
CA VAL A 91 -27.62 10.54 4.66
C VAL A 91 -27.01 10.65 6.06
N THR A 92 -26.66 11.87 6.51
CA THR A 92 -25.91 12.06 7.75
C THR A 92 -26.76 12.05 9.02
N ASN A 93 -28.04 12.47 8.95
CA ASN A 93 -28.91 12.57 10.12
C ASN A 93 -29.81 11.33 10.34
N ARG A 94 -29.85 10.38 9.40
CA ARG A 94 -30.62 9.14 9.53
C ARG A 94 -29.73 8.00 10.02
N ARG A 95 -30.08 7.42 11.17
CA ARG A 95 -29.40 6.21 11.69
C ARG A 95 -29.68 4.96 10.87
N ASP A 96 -30.78 4.96 10.13
CA ASP A 96 -31.31 3.84 9.34
C ASP A 96 -31.16 4.05 7.82
N PHE A 97 -30.23 4.92 7.40
CA PHE A 97 -29.96 5.12 5.98
C PHE A 97 -29.54 3.80 5.31
N ASP A 98 -30.27 3.39 4.27
CA ASP A 98 -30.15 2.10 3.60
C ASP A 98 -29.39 2.17 2.26
N GLY A 99 -28.80 3.33 1.93
CA GLY A 99 -28.00 3.51 0.72
C GLY A 99 -28.78 3.97 -0.52
N ARG A 100 -30.07 4.31 -0.39
CA ARG A 100 -30.87 4.78 -1.53
C ARG A 100 -30.31 6.03 -2.19
N LEU A 101 -30.13 5.96 -3.52
CA LEU A 101 -29.54 7.04 -4.33
C LEU A 101 -30.40 8.32 -4.38
N GLU A 102 -31.71 8.21 -4.18
CA GLU A 102 -32.64 9.36 -4.18
C GLU A 102 -32.42 10.29 -2.97
N ASP A 103 -31.88 9.75 -1.87
CA ASP A 103 -31.62 10.50 -0.64
C ASP A 103 -30.20 11.08 -0.58
N ILE A 104 -29.37 10.77 -1.59
CA ILE A 104 -28.00 11.29 -1.71
C ILE A 104 -28.01 12.53 -2.61
N GLU A 105 -27.31 13.57 -2.18
CA GLU A 105 -27.16 14.82 -2.93
C GLU A 105 -26.54 14.60 -4.30
N LYS A 106 -26.97 15.42 -5.27
CA LYS A 106 -26.58 15.29 -6.67
C LYS A 106 -25.07 15.46 -6.85
N ASP A 107 -24.48 16.47 -6.23
CA ASP A 107 -23.06 16.77 -6.40
C ASP A 107 -22.17 15.68 -5.81
N PHE A 108 -22.60 15.08 -4.68
CA PHE A 108 -21.93 13.89 -4.14
C PHE A 108 -21.96 12.72 -5.11
N LYS A 109 -23.10 12.43 -5.74
CA LYS A 109 -23.19 11.37 -6.75
C LYS A 109 -22.28 11.67 -7.94
N THR A 110 -22.27 12.91 -8.44
CA THR A 110 -21.41 13.34 -9.54
C THR A 110 -19.92 13.14 -9.20
N GLN A 111 -19.49 13.60 -8.02
CA GLN A 111 -18.10 13.50 -7.60
C GLN A 111 -17.70 12.06 -7.25
N LEU A 112 -18.62 11.24 -6.73
CA LEU A 112 -18.39 9.81 -6.54
C LEU A 112 -18.19 9.08 -7.88
N GLN A 113 -18.96 9.45 -8.90
CA GLN A 113 -18.80 8.94 -10.27
C GLN A 113 -17.50 9.39 -10.93
N ALA A 114 -16.89 10.49 -10.50
CA ALA A 114 -15.55 10.89 -10.92
C ALA A 114 -14.46 10.16 -10.11
N PHE A 115 -14.63 10.05 -8.79
CA PHE A 115 -13.62 9.52 -7.88
C PHE A 115 -13.42 8.01 -8.01
N VAL A 116 -14.51 7.23 -7.96
CA VAL A 116 -14.42 5.76 -7.88
C VAL A 116 -13.75 5.19 -9.13
N PRO A 117 -14.11 5.56 -10.36
CA PRO A 117 -13.42 5.07 -11.54
C PRO A 117 -11.93 5.39 -11.50
N GLU A 118 -11.52 6.59 -11.08
CA GLU A 118 -10.10 6.97 -11.02
C GLU A 118 -9.27 6.05 -10.10
N LEU A 119 -9.85 5.58 -8.99
CA LEU A 119 -9.19 4.61 -8.10
C LEU A 119 -8.94 3.26 -8.76
N PHE A 120 -9.78 2.87 -9.72
CA PHE A 120 -9.76 1.54 -10.36
C PHE A 120 -9.43 1.58 -11.86
N ARG A 121 -9.10 2.75 -12.43
CA ARG A 121 -8.76 2.90 -13.86
C ARG A 121 -7.64 1.94 -14.23
N THR A 122 -7.77 1.25 -15.35
CA THR A 122 -6.78 0.27 -15.87
C THR A 122 -5.38 0.84 -16.04
N ASP A 123 -5.29 2.11 -16.40
CA ASP A 123 -4.04 2.86 -16.55
C ASP A 123 -3.40 3.15 -15.16
N ASN A 124 -4.22 3.15 -14.10
CA ASN A 124 -3.85 3.15 -12.69
C ASN A 124 -3.83 1.74 -12.05
N ILE A 125 -4.23 0.65 -12.74
CA ILE A 125 -4.06 -0.76 -12.26
C ILE A 125 -2.55 -1.15 -12.21
N ASN A 126 -1.67 -0.22 -12.58
CA ASN A 126 -0.23 -0.23 -12.27
C ASN A 126 0.13 -0.17 -10.76
N PHE A 127 -0.82 -0.38 -9.84
CA PHE A 127 -0.54 -0.63 -8.43
C PHE A 127 -0.54 -2.13 -8.10
N VAL A 128 0.17 -2.94 -8.90
CA VAL A 128 0.69 -4.19 -8.35
C VAL A 128 1.45 -3.80 -7.08
N LYS A 129 1.11 -4.45 -5.97
CA LYS A 129 1.71 -4.08 -4.68
C LYS A 129 3.21 -4.26 -4.81
N GLU A 130 3.95 -3.20 -4.55
CA GLU A 130 5.39 -3.22 -4.49
C GLU A 130 5.88 -3.06 -3.05
N ILE A 131 6.92 -3.83 -2.71
CA ILE A 131 7.69 -3.68 -1.48
C ILE A 131 9.16 -3.79 -1.88
N ASN A 132 9.95 -2.78 -1.50
CA ASN A 132 11.38 -2.68 -1.84
C ASN A 132 11.68 -2.75 -3.36
N GLY A 133 10.76 -2.24 -4.19
CA GLY A 133 10.87 -2.23 -5.65
C GLY A 133 10.43 -3.51 -6.34
N GLU A 134 10.07 -4.56 -5.60
CA GLU A 134 9.64 -5.84 -6.15
C GLU A 134 8.11 -5.99 -6.16
N HIS A 135 7.57 -6.58 -7.22
CA HIS A 135 6.16 -6.93 -7.31
C HIS A 135 5.82 -8.08 -6.36
N ILE A 136 4.75 -7.89 -5.58
CA ILE A 136 4.33 -8.83 -4.54
C ILE A 136 3.08 -9.59 -5.00
N THR A 137 3.18 -10.91 -5.00
CA THR A 137 2.04 -11.82 -5.23
C THR A 137 1.09 -11.84 -4.04
N SER A 138 -0.15 -12.34 -4.24
CA SER A 138 -1.12 -12.49 -3.15
C SER A 138 -0.60 -13.39 -2.01
N THR A 139 0.13 -14.45 -2.34
CA THR A 139 0.75 -15.35 -1.35
C THR A 139 1.81 -14.62 -0.53
N GLN A 140 2.71 -13.87 -1.18
CA GLN A 140 3.71 -13.08 -0.46
C GLN A 140 3.05 -12.00 0.40
N LEU A 141 2.02 -11.33 -0.11
CA LEU A 141 1.27 -10.31 0.62
C LEU A 141 0.69 -10.85 1.94
N PHE A 142 0.22 -12.10 1.94
CA PHE A 142 -0.27 -12.76 3.15
C PHE A 142 0.82 -12.93 4.22
N GLU A 143 2.05 -13.25 3.83
CA GLU A 143 3.18 -13.35 4.78
C GLU A 143 3.53 -11.99 5.39
N TYR A 144 3.46 -10.89 4.62
CA TYR A 144 3.58 -9.55 5.18
C TYR A 144 2.49 -9.24 6.19
N PHE A 145 1.23 -9.59 5.91
CA PHE A 145 0.14 -9.40 6.88
C PHE A 145 0.44 -10.12 8.20
N ARG A 146 0.88 -11.38 8.15
CA ARG A 146 1.22 -12.15 9.35
C ARG A 146 2.34 -11.51 10.15
N SER A 147 3.42 -11.10 9.48
CA SER A 147 4.57 -10.45 10.11
C SER A 147 4.17 -9.12 10.77
N TYR A 148 3.48 -8.24 10.03
CA TYR A 148 3.04 -6.96 10.57
C TYR A 148 2.04 -7.13 11.72
N CYS A 149 1.05 -8.01 11.60
CA CYS A 149 0.12 -8.27 12.70
C CYS A 149 0.83 -8.72 13.98
N ALA A 150 1.90 -9.52 13.87
CA ALA A 150 2.69 -9.93 15.03
C ALA A 150 3.42 -8.74 15.68
N VAL A 151 3.98 -7.83 14.87
CA VAL A 151 4.66 -6.62 15.36
C VAL A 151 3.69 -5.67 16.06
N PHE A 152 2.46 -5.55 15.56
CA PHE A 152 1.42 -4.69 16.14
C PHE A 152 0.63 -5.36 17.28
N ALA A 153 0.96 -6.61 17.66
CA ALA A 153 0.16 -7.40 18.60
C ALA A 153 0.13 -6.84 20.04
N SER A 154 1.10 -6.00 20.42
CA SER A 154 1.15 -5.38 21.75
C SER A 154 0.09 -4.29 21.98
N GLY A 155 -0.55 -3.80 20.91
CA GLY A 155 -1.50 -2.68 20.96
C GLY A 155 -0.86 -1.29 20.93
N ASP A 156 0.46 -1.20 21.10
CA ASP A 156 1.24 0.03 20.94
C ASP A 156 1.80 0.15 19.51
N LEU A 157 2.13 1.38 19.10
CA LEU A 157 2.90 1.58 17.86
C LEU A 157 4.30 0.96 18.05
N PRO A 158 4.73 0.06 17.15
CA PRO A 158 6.07 -0.50 17.20
C PRO A 158 7.11 0.60 16.92
N SER A 159 8.37 0.33 17.19
CA SER A 159 9.43 1.22 16.71
C SER A 159 9.54 1.11 15.18
N PRO A 160 9.90 2.20 14.47
CA PRO A 160 10.16 2.16 13.03
C PRO A 160 11.17 1.08 12.62
N LYS A 161 12.18 0.83 13.45
CA LYS A 161 13.18 -0.22 13.24
C LYS A 161 12.58 -1.63 13.29
N ALA A 162 11.71 -1.92 14.27
CA ALA A 162 11.03 -3.20 14.36
C ALA A 162 10.15 -3.47 13.12
N MET A 163 9.50 -2.42 12.59
CA MET A 163 8.72 -2.52 11.36
C MET A 163 9.60 -2.82 10.13
N LEU A 164 10.79 -2.20 10.05
CA LEU A 164 11.76 -2.48 8.99
C LEU A 164 12.29 -3.92 9.05
N GLU A 165 12.64 -4.40 10.24
CA GLU A 165 13.09 -5.78 10.46
C GLU A 165 12.02 -6.80 10.06
N ALA A 166 10.77 -6.56 10.47
CA ALA A 166 9.63 -7.41 10.09
C ALA A 166 9.34 -7.41 8.58
N THR A 167 9.59 -6.29 7.90
CA THR A 167 9.51 -6.18 6.43
C THR A 167 10.58 -7.04 5.77
N ALA A 168 11.82 -7.01 6.28
CA ALA A 168 12.92 -7.83 5.78
C ALA A 168 12.70 -9.33 6.05
N GLU A 169 12.15 -9.67 7.21
CA GLU A 169 11.82 -11.06 7.57
C GLU A 169 10.72 -11.63 6.66
N ALA A 170 9.64 -10.87 6.45
CA ALA A 170 8.54 -11.28 5.59
C ALA A 170 9.00 -11.48 4.13
N ASN A 171 9.84 -10.58 3.62
CA ASN A 171 10.50 -10.72 2.32
C ASN A 171 11.22 -12.08 2.19
N ASN A 172 12.09 -12.38 3.15
CA ASN A 172 12.90 -13.60 3.13
C ASN A 172 12.05 -14.87 3.28
N LEU A 173 11.03 -14.85 4.14
CA LEU A 173 10.09 -15.96 4.30
C LEU A 173 9.32 -16.22 3.01
N ALA A 174 8.87 -15.16 2.35
CA ALA A 174 8.10 -15.28 1.13
C ALA A 174 8.97 -15.77 -0.05
N ALA A 175 10.21 -15.28 -0.17
CA ALA A 175 11.19 -15.79 -1.14
C ALA A 175 11.50 -17.27 -0.89
N LYS A 176 11.74 -17.66 0.36
CA LYS A 176 11.97 -19.07 0.74
C LYS A 176 10.78 -19.96 0.41
N ALA A 177 9.56 -19.49 0.63
CA ALA A 177 8.35 -20.24 0.31
C ALA A 177 8.23 -20.47 -1.21
N ILE A 178 8.49 -19.44 -2.02
CA ILE A 178 8.49 -19.53 -3.48
C ILE A 178 9.56 -20.50 -3.98
N SER A 179 10.82 -20.37 -3.53
CA SER A 179 11.91 -21.27 -3.91
C SER A 179 11.60 -22.73 -3.53
N LYS A 180 11.01 -22.94 -2.35
CA LYS A 180 10.58 -24.27 -1.90
C LYS A 180 9.47 -24.84 -2.78
N GLU A 181 8.47 -24.04 -3.12
CA GLU A 181 7.38 -24.47 -3.98
C GLU A 181 7.86 -24.79 -5.39
N PHE A 182 8.75 -23.97 -5.95
CA PHE A 182 9.41 -24.23 -7.23
C PHE A 182 10.15 -25.58 -7.19
N TYR A 183 10.98 -25.80 -6.18
CA TYR A 183 11.71 -27.05 -6.01
C TYR A 183 10.77 -28.27 -5.93
N ILE A 184 9.71 -28.19 -5.11
CA ILE A 184 8.73 -29.28 -4.97
C ILE A 184 8.06 -29.57 -6.31
N ARG A 185 7.56 -28.55 -7.01
CA ARG A 185 6.88 -28.73 -8.30
C ARG A 185 7.81 -29.30 -9.37
N ALA A 186 9.05 -28.82 -9.43
CA ALA A 186 10.03 -29.31 -10.38
C ALA A 186 10.41 -30.77 -10.10
N MET A 187 10.67 -31.13 -8.84
CA MET A 187 10.95 -32.53 -8.47
C MET A 187 9.76 -33.44 -8.73
N GLU A 188 8.53 -33.03 -8.44
CA GLU A 188 7.31 -33.81 -8.71
C GLU A 188 7.16 -34.13 -10.21
N GLN A 189 7.59 -33.23 -11.10
CA GLN A 189 7.57 -33.49 -12.54
C GLN A 189 8.51 -34.62 -12.96
N HIS A 190 9.55 -34.92 -12.18
CA HIS A 190 10.52 -35.96 -12.50
C HIS A 190 10.30 -37.24 -11.70
N CYS A 191 10.05 -37.12 -10.40
CA CYS A 191 9.97 -38.24 -9.45
C CYS A 191 8.68 -38.26 -8.62
N GLY A 192 7.62 -37.60 -9.08
CA GLY A 192 6.31 -37.65 -8.45
C GLY A 192 5.66 -39.04 -8.46
N GLY A 193 4.54 -39.19 -7.76
CA GLY A 193 3.89 -40.50 -7.55
C GLY A 193 3.52 -41.26 -8.82
N ASP A 194 3.23 -40.54 -9.90
CA ASP A 194 2.85 -41.10 -11.21
C ASP A 194 4.05 -41.24 -12.18
N ARG A 195 5.28 -41.03 -11.72
CA ARG A 195 6.51 -41.09 -12.53
C ARG A 195 7.21 -42.44 -12.38
N PRO A 196 7.89 -42.93 -13.44
CA PRO A 196 8.67 -44.16 -13.37
C PRO A 196 9.84 -44.04 -12.40
N TYR A 197 10.33 -45.18 -11.92
CA TYR A 197 11.49 -45.24 -11.04
C TYR A 197 12.73 -44.56 -11.65
N ILE A 198 13.44 -43.79 -10.82
CA ILE A 198 14.73 -43.15 -11.15
C ILE A 198 15.81 -43.74 -10.25
N HIS A 199 16.96 -44.10 -10.83
CA HIS A 199 18.09 -44.61 -10.06
C HIS A 199 18.66 -43.53 -9.12
N PRO A 200 19.08 -43.85 -7.88
CA PRO A 200 19.51 -42.86 -6.88
C PRO A 200 20.57 -41.85 -7.38
N ASN A 201 21.61 -42.31 -8.08
CA ASN A 201 22.63 -41.41 -8.63
C ASN A 201 22.08 -40.38 -9.65
N GLN A 202 21.08 -40.78 -10.44
CA GLN A 202 20.43 -39.89 -11.39
C GLN A 202 19.51 -38.89 -10.66
N LEU A 203 18.78 -39.37 -9.65
CA LEU A 203 17.95 -38.53 -8.79
C LEU A 203 18.78 -37.48 -8.05
N ASP A 204 19.93 -37.85 -7.49
CA ASP A 204 20.86 -36.93 -6.81
C ASP A 204 21.38 -35.84 -7.75
N THR A 205 21.67 -36.21 -9.00
CA THR A 205 22.15 -35.26 -10.02
C THR A 205 21.05 -34.25 -10.35
N LEU A 206 19.83 -34.75 -10.59
CA LEU A 206 18.66 -33.94 -10.86
C LEU A 206 18.31 -33.02 -9.68
N GLN A 207 18.31 -33.54 -8.46
CA GLN A 207 18.05 -32.75 -7.25
C GLN A 207 19.04 -31.58 -7.13
N ARG A 208 20.33 -31.80 -7.39
CA ARG A 208 21.34 -30.73 -7.36
C ARG A 208 21.17 -29.70 -8.48
N GLU A 209 20.57 -30.08 -9.59
CA GLU A 209 20.27 -29.16 -10.69
C GLU A 209 19.06 -28.30 -10.34
N VAL A 210 17.95 -28.92 -9.93
CA VAL A 210 16.74 -28.21 -9.51
C VAL A 210 17.02 -27.29 -8.31
N HIS A 211 17.80 -27.76 -7.33
CA HIS A 211 18.20 -26.96 -6.17
C HIS A 211 19.06 -25.75 -6.52
N ARG A 212 19.84 -25.80 -7.60
CA ARG A 212 20.63 -24.64 -8.08
C ARG A 212 19.77 -23.58 -8.76
N GLN A 213 18.59 -23.96 -9.23
CA GLN A 213 17.64 -23.08 -9.91
C GLN A 213 16.63 -22.44 -8.94
N SER A 214 16.45 -23.03 -7.74
CA SER A 214 15.57 -22.57 -6.67
C SER A 214 16.24 -21.56 -5.75
#